data_AF-A0A960UED2-F1
#
_entry.id   AF-A0A960UED2-F1
#
_cell.length_a   1.000
_cell.length_b   1.000
_cell.length_c   1.000
_cell.angle_alpha   90.00
_cell.angle_beta   90.00
_cell.angle_gamma   90.00
#
_symmetry.space_group_name_H-M   'P 1'
#
loop_
_entity.id
_entity.type
_entity.pdbx_description
1 polymer ?
#
loop_
_entity_poly.entity_id
_entity_poly.type
_entity_poly.pdbx_seq_one_letter_code
_entity_poly.pdbx_strand_id
1 'polypeptide(L)' 'MATYSRSGAAQEPRYGLAEAARYVRLSPSTLRSWTLGRSYDTASGTRRFPPVIKIADKESRLLSFENLIEAHVLSAL' A
#
# COMPACT_ATOMS: atom_id res chain seq x y z
N MET A 1 -27.91 -4.80 15.62
CA MET A 1 -26.68 -4.96 14.83
C MET A 1 -25.77 -3.77 15.13
N ALA A 2 -24.74 -3.97 15.95
CA ALA A 2 -23.81 -2.89 16.31
C ALA A 2 -22.90 -2.59 15.11
N THR A 3 -23.03 -1.40 14.55
CA THR A 3 -22.09 -0.85 13.58
C THR A 3 -20.77 -0.60 14.30
N TYR A 4 -19.81 -1.51 14.15
CA TYR A 4 -18.45 -1.28 14.63
C TYR A 4 -17.85 -0.15 13.79
N SER A 5 -17.95 1.08 14.29
CA SER A 5 -17.22 2.22 13.75
C SER A 5 -15.74 1.84 13.81
N ARG A 6 -15.14 1.51 12.66
CA ARG A 6 -13.73 1.14 12.54
C ARG A 6 -12.87 2.41 12.70
N SER A 7 -13.02 3.13 13.80
CA SER A 7 -12.19 4.24 14.20
C SER A 7 -11.12 3.71 15.13
N GLY A 8 -10.13 3.06 14.53
CA GLY A 8 -8.94 2.56 15.21
C GLY A 8 -7.71 3.31 14.71
N ALA A 9 -6.80 3.65 15.63
CA ALA A 9 -5.51 4.27 15.31
C ALA A 9 -4.71 3.51 14.22
N ALA A 10 -5.02 2.23 13.99
CA ALA A 10 -4.43 1.41 12.94
C ALA A 10 -4.79 1.84 11.51
N GLN A 11 -5.91 2.55 11.30
CA GLN A 11 -6.35 3.07 10.00
C GLN A 11 -5.88 4.49 9.71
N GLU A 12 -5.33 5.17 10.72
CA GLU A 12 -4.84 6.54 10.57
C GLU A 12 -3.66 6.58 9.58
N PRO A 13 -3.72 7.44 8.54
CA PRO A 13 -2.62 7.60 7.59
C PRO A 13 -1.44 8.30 8.29
N ARG A 14 -0.38 7.57 8.61
CA ARG A 14 0.77 8.10 9.37
C ARG A 14 2.12 7.88 8.71
N TYR A 15 2.24 6.88 7.83
CA TYR A 15 3.53 6.45 7.31
C TYR A 15 3.70 6.87 5.86
N GLY A 16 4.76 7.62 5.56
CA GLY A 16 5.14 7.88 4.17
C GLY A 16 5.63 6.61 3.48
N LEU A 17 5.54 6.56 2.15
CA LEU A 17 5.97 5.39 1.35
C LEU A 17 7.40 4.89 1.67
N ALA A 18 8.37 5.78 1.77
CA ALA A 18 9.76 5.40 2.05
C ALA A 18 9.94 4.83 3.46
N GLU A 19 9.26 5.44 4.43
CA GLU A 19 9.29 5.00 5.82
C GLU A 19 8.60 3.64 5.98
N ALA A 20 7.39 3.49 5.44
CA ALA A 20 6.64 2.25 5.43
C ALA A 20 7.43 1.11 4.78
N ALA A 21 8.04 1.35 3.61
CA ALA A 21 8.87 0.37 2.92
C ALA A 21 10.03 -0.13 3.78
N ARG A 22 10.69 0.76 4.52
CA ARG A 22 11.73 0.40 5.48
C ARG A 22 11.21 -0.50 6.59
N TYR A 23 10.02 -0.22 7.14
CA TYR A 23 9.43 -1.04 8.21
C TYR A 23 9.10 -2.46 7.75
N VAL A 24 8.53 -2.61 6.56
CA VAL A 24 8.13 -3.93 6.03
C VAL A 24 9.23 -4.61 5.21
N ARG A 25 10.44 -4.02 5.16
CA ARG A 25 11.61 -4.52 4.44
C ARG A 25 11.37 -4.73 2.94
N LEU A 26 10.63 -3.83 2.30
CA LEU A 26 10.41 -3.80 0.86
C LEU A 26 11.18 -2.67 0.19
N SER A 27 11.40 -2.78 -1.12
CA SER A 27 11.82 -1.62 -1.90
C SER A 27 10.68 -0.59 -1.97
N PRO A 28 10.97 0.72 -1.95
CA PRO A 28 9.94 1.74 -2.10
C PRO A 28 9.14 1.60 -3.42
N SER A 29 9.77 1.12 -4.49
CA SER A 29 9.11 0.91 -5.78
C SER A 29 8.14 -0.28 -5.76
N THR A 30 8.46 -1.35 -5.04
CA THR A 30 7.54 -2.49 -4.81
C THR A 30 6.32 -2.02 -4.04
N LEU A 31 6.52 -1.38 -2.88
CA LEU A 31 5.40 -0.92 -2.06
C LEU A 31 4.54 0.12 -2.78
N ARG A 32 5.16 1.04 -3.55
CA ARG A 32 4.44 1.98 -4.42
C ARG A 32 3.61 1.26 -5.48
N SER A 33 4.15 0.21 -6.09
CA SER A 33 3.41 -0.57 -7.10
C SER A 33 2.22 -1.29 -6.47
N TRP A 34 2.35 -1.78 -5.24
CA TRP A 34 1.25 -2.44 -4.54
C TRP A 34 0.15 -1.48 -4.08
N THR A 35 0.49 -0.23 -3.75
CA THR A 35 -0.46 0.75 -3.19
C THR A 35 -1.02 1.73 -4.21
N LEU A 36 -0.25 2.08 -5.24
CA LEU A 36 -0.62 3.07 -6.26
C LEU A 36 -0.66 2.48 -7.68
N GLY A 37 -0.23 1.23 -7.84
CA GLY A 37 -0.07 0.60 -9.14
C GLY A 37 1.19 1.09 -9.86
N ARG A 38 1.47 0.45 -10.99
CA ARG A 38 2.60 0.79 -11.85
C ARG A 38 2.25 0.54 -13.31
N SER A 39 2.49 1.52 -14.17
CA SER A 39 2.54 1.30 -15.61
C SER A 39 3.90 0.75 -16.00
N TYR A 40 3.94 -0.18 -16.94
CA TYR A 40 5.17 -0.79 -17.44
C TYR A 40 5.03 -1.14 -18.93
N ASP A 41 6.13 -1.05 -19.67
CA ASP A 41 6.14 -1.31 -21.10
C ASP A 41 6.30 -2.79 -21.39
N THR A 42 5.63 -3.24 -22.46
CA THR A 42 5.72 -4.60 -23.01
C THR A 42 5.90 -4.53 -24.52
N ALA A 43 6.30 -5.63 -25.15
CA ALA A 43 6.41 -5.72 -26.60
C ALA A 43 5.09 -5.37 -27.34
N SER A 44 3.95 -5.53 -26.66
CA SER A 44 2.62 -5.22 -27.18
C SER A 44 2.05 -3.87 -26.68
N GLY A 45 2.89 -2.99 -26.12
CA GLY A 45 2.49 -1.68 -25.57
C GLY A 45 2.53 -1.60 -24.04
N THR A 46 2.05 -0.48 -23.49
CA THR A 46 2.06 -0.23 -22.04
C THR A 46 0.95 -1.00 -21.32
N ARG A 47 1.30 -1.73 -20.26
CA ARG A 47 0.36 -2.40 -19.36
C ARG A 47 0.37 -1.75 -17.98
N ARG A 48 -0.65 -2.08 -17.18
CA ARG A 48 -0.82 -1.56 -15.81
C ARG A 48 -0.89 -2.70 -14.81
N PHE A 49 -0.02 -2.66 -13.81
CA PHE A 49 -0.16 -3.40 -12.57
C PHE A 49 -1.12 -2.62 -11.66
N PRO A 50 -2.34 -3.12 -11.38
CA PRO A 50 -3.27 -2.45 -10.50
C PRO A 50 -2.76 -2.50 -9.05
N PRO A 51 -3.11 -1.51 -8.20
CA PRO A 51 -2.88 -1.62 -6.77
C PRO A 51 -3.55 -2.88 -6.21
N VAL A 52 -2.83 -3.58 -5.33
CA VAL A 52 -3.31 -4.76 -4.59
C VAL A 52 -3.57 -4.46 -3.12
N ILE A 53 -3.07 -3.32 -2.63
CA ILE A 53 -3.32 -2.76 -1.30
C ILE A 53 -4.06 -1.45 -1.47
N LYS A 54 -5.16 -1.27 -0.73
CA LYS A 54 -5.88 0.01 -0.70
C LYS A 54 -5.18 0.97 0.26
N ILE A 55 -4.45 1.95 -0.29
CA ILE A 55 -3.78 2.97 0.52
C ILE A 55 -4.78 3.79 1.36
N ALA A 56 -4.40 4.09 2.61
CA ALA A 56 -5.22 4.83 3.55
C ALA A 56 -5.51 6.27 3.11
N ASP A 57 -4.48 6.99 2.64
CA ASP A 57 -4.63 8.29 1.99
C ASP A 57 -3.83 8.32 0.68
N LYS A 58 -4.57 8.30 -0.43
CA LYS A 58 -3.99 8.30 -1.77
C LYS A 58 -3.45 9.66 -2.17
N GLU A 59 -4.07 10.75 -1.71
CA GLU A 59 -3.70 12.11 -2.08
C GLU A 59 -2.37 12.50 -1.42
N SER A 60 -2.26 12.26 -0.11
CA SER A 60 -1.03 12.49 0.66
C SER A 60 -0.01 11.36 0.52
N ARG A 61 -0.39 10.24 -0.10
CA ARG A 61 0.41 9.01 -0.25
C ARG A 61 0.90 8.46 1.10
N LEU A 62 -0.01 8.43 2.06
CA LEU A 62 0.25 7.94 3.42
C LEU A 62 -0.41 6.58 3.61
N LEU A 63 0.34 5.68 4.24
CA LEU A 63 -0.09 4.35 4.63
C LEU A 63 -0.51 4.35 6.10
N SER A 64 -1.50 3.51 6.40
CA SER A 64 -1.88 3.18 7.77
C SER A 64 -1.12 1.96 8.28
N PHE A 65 -1.24 1.64 9.57
CA PHE A 65 -0.66 0.42 10.13
C PHE A 65 -1.28 -0.84 9.49
N GLU A 66 -2.59 -0.85 9.19
CA GLU A 66 -3.22 -1.95 8.45
C GLU A 66 -2.53 -2.17 7.08
N ASN A 67 -2.22 -1.09 6.35
CA ASN A 67 -1.51 -1.21 5.08
C ASN A 67 -0.11 -1.81 5.23
N LEU A 68 0.60 -1.52 6.33
CA LEU A 68 1.91 -2.13 6.61
C LEU A 68 1.77 -3.63 6.86
N ILE A 69 0.72 -4.06 7.58
CA ILE A 69 0.46 -5.49 7.81
C ILE A 69 0.07 -6.18 6.51
N GLU A 70 -0.80 -5.59 5.69
CA GLU A 70 -1.13 -6.12 4.36
C GLU A 70 0.12 -6.32 3.50
N ALA A 71 1.02 -5.32 3.48
CA ALA A 71 2.28 -5.40 2.74
C ALA A 71 3.22 -6.46 3.32
N HIS A 72 3.29 -6.60 4.65
CA HIS A 72 4.12 -7.62 5.29
C HIS A 72 3.61 -9.05 5.02
N VAL A 73 2.29 -9.26 5.04
CA VAL A 73 1.69 -10.56 4.69
C VAL A 73 1.93 -10.88 3.23
N LEU A 74 1.70 -9.91 2.34
CA LEU A 74 1.90 -10.11 0.90
C LEU A 74 3.38 -10.37 0.53
N SER A 75 4.34 -9.87 1.30
CA SER A 75 5.76 -10.13 1.06
C SER A 75 6.23 -11.51 1.52
N ALA A 76 5.43 -12.21 2.32
CA ALA A 76 5.73 -13.55 2.82
C ALA A 76 5.08 -14.68 1.99
N LEU A 77 4.27 -14.34 0.98
CA LEU A 77 3.65 -15.26 0.02
C LEU A 77 4.57 -15.52 -1.17
#